data_AF-A0A1F5CNQ9-F1
#
_entry.id   AF-A0A1F5CNQ9-F1
#
_cell.length_a   1.000
_cell.length_b   1.000
_cell.length_c   1.000
_cell.angle_alpha   90.00
_cell.angle_beta   90.00
_cell.angle_gamma   90.00
#
_symmetry.space_group_name_H-M   'P 1'
#
loop_
_entity.id
_entity.type
_entity.pdbx_description
1 polymer ?
#
loop_
_entity_poly.entity_id
_entity_poly.type
_entity_poly.pdbx_seq_one_letter_code
_entity_poly.pdbx_strand_id
1 'polypeptide(L)'
;GCAGTLKKVNKMLKEDKTLRDEINCHLKEAGLEFKGTQNAKHFMQVLIEDVGLEKIKNSVVKPLTMLRVAEHNGCHILRPKDFIGFDDPEDPKVLKALIEATGATCLDYMDETECCGAPSVGVNDKIALQLARDKLNHIKAVCAEALITICPFCHIMYDTNELRIEKMFNETYCIPVLHYPQLLGLAMGMKPDELALGELRVDTSKLIKQVCEGGT
;
A
#
# COMPACT_ATOMS: atom_id res chain seq x y z
N GLY A 1 2.89 -8.24 -0.29
CA GLY A 1 3.40 -9.41 -1.04
C GLY A 1 4.87 -9.67 -0.75
N CYS A 2 5.77 -9.01 -1.48
CA CYS A 2 7.22 -9.24 -1.45
C CYS A 2 7.83 -9.17 -0.04
N ALA A 3 7.53 -8.11 0.72
CA ALA A 3 8.05 -7.97 2.09
C ALA A 3 7.65 -9.13 3.00
N GLY A 4 6.41 -9.60 2.91
CA GLY A 4 5.93 -10.74 3.70
C GLY A 4 6.66 -12.04 3.34
N THR A 5 6.83 -12.33 2.06
CA THR A 5 7.59 -13.51 1.60
C THR A 5 9.06 -13.43 2.04
N LEU A 6 9.72 -12.29 1.80
CA LEU A 6 11.13 -12.11 2.15
C LEU A 6 11.36 -12.19 3.65
N LYS A 7 10.50 -11.57 4.48
CA LYS A 7 10.58 -11.68 5.95
C LYS A 7 10.38 -13.12 6.43
N LYS A 8 9.37 -13.81 5.89
CA LYS A 8 9.10 -15.21 6.23
C LYS A 8 10.30 -16.10 5.92
N VAL A 9 10.81 -16.05 4.68
CA VAL A 9 11.97 -16.84 4.25
C VAL A 9 13.20 -16.48 5.08
N ASN A 10 13.46 -15.19 5.30
CA ASN A 10 14.59 -14.75 6.10
C ASN A 10 14.54 -15.28 7.53
N LYS A 11 13.35 -15.31 8.17
CA LYS A 11 13.17 -15.90 9.49
C LYS A 11 13.39 -17.42 9.46
N MET A 12 12.74 -18.12 8.54
CA MET A 12 12.85 -19.57 8.39
C MET A 12 14.31 -20.02 8.21
N LEU A 13 15.07 -19.39 7.30
CA LEU A 13 16.46 -19.76 7.05
C LEU A 13 17.44 -19.33 8.17
N LYS A 14 17.05 -18.42 9.06
CA LYS A 14 17.85 -18.07 10.24
C LYS A 14 17.64 -19.06 11.38
N GLU A 15 16.41 -19.54 11.54
CA GLU A 15 16.01 -20.42 12.65
C GLU A 15 16.21 -21.90 12.34
N ASP A 16 16.00 -22.32 11.08
CA ASP A 16 16.18 -23.70 10.63
C ASP A 16 17.49 -23.87 9.87
N LYS A 17 18.50 -24.42 10.57
CA LYS A 17 19.81 -24.70 9.99
C LYS A 17 19.74 -25.77 8.89
N THR A 18 18.91 -26.80 9.05
CA THR A 18 18.80 -27.89 8.08
C THR A 18 18.25 -27.36 6.76
N LEU A 19 17.15 -26.59 6.83
CA LEU A 19 16.58 -25.94 5.65
C LEU A 19 17.57 -24.96 5.03
N ARG A 20 18.31 -24.18 5.83
CA ARG A 20 19.36 -23.29 5.30
C ARG A 20 20.44 -24.05 4.55
N ASP A 21 20.93 -25.14 5.10
CA ASP A 21 22.00 -25.94 4.50
C ASP A 21 21.52 -26.59 3.18
N GLU A 22 20.26 -27.04 3.13
CA GLU A 22 19.59 -27.52 1.90
C GLU A 22 19.52 -26.42 0.83
N ILE A 23 18.99 -25.24 1.17
CA ILE A 23 18.89 -24.10 0.24
C ILE A 23 20.28 -23.65 -0.23
N ASN A 24 21.28 -23.65 0.66
CA ASN A 24 22.66 -23.33 0.30
C ASN A 24 23.30 -24.37 -0.63
N CYS A 25 22.84 -25.62 -0.62
CA CYS A 25 23.27 -26.61 -1.61
C CYS A 25 22.89 -26.17 -3.03
N HIS A 26 21.63 -25.73 -3.22
CA HIS A 26 21.13 -25.24 -4.50
C HIS A 26 21.76 -23.90 -4.90
N LEU A 27 21.91 -22.96 -3.96
CA LEU A 27 22.49 -21.64 -4.25
C LEU A 27 23.95 -21.71 -4.74
N LYS A 28 24.71 -22.73 -4.30
CA LYS A 28 26.10 -22.94 -4.73
C LYS A 28 26.23 -23.17 -6.23
N GLU A 29 25.23 -23.76 -6.90
CA GLU A 29 25.23 -23.95 -8.35
C GLU A 29 25.31 -22.61 -9.09
N ALA A 30 24.80 -21.54 -8.49
CA ALA A 30 24.88 -20.16 -8.99
C ALA A 30 25.99 -19.32 -8.32
N GLY A 31 26.87 -19.93 -7.52
CA GLY A 31 27.90 -19.21 -6.77
C GLY A 31 27.38 -18.33 -5.64
N LEU A 32 26.18 -18.63 -5.12
CA LEU A 32 25.51 -17.86 -4.06
C LEU A 32 25.48 -18.62 -2.73
N GLU A 33 25.30 -17.88 -1.63
CA GLU A 33 25.15 -18.43 -0.28
C GLU A 33 24.31 -17.49 0.59
N PHE A 34 23.31 -18.05 1.29
CA PHE A 34 22.58 -17.34 2.34
C PHE A 34 23.28 -17.48 3.68
N LYS A 35 23.76 -16.34 4.21
CA LYS A 35 24.52 -16.25 5.47
C LYS A 35 23.68 -15.85 6.69
N GLY A 36 22.41 -15.46 6.50
CA GLY A 36 21.54 -15.01 7.60
C GLY A 36 21.86 -13.62 8.18
N THR A 37 22.69 -12.82 7.52
CA THR A 37 23.05 -11.48 7.99
C THR A 37 22.07 -10.38 7.56
N GLN A 38 21.13 -10.70 6.67
CA GLN A 38 20.28 -9.73 5.97
C GLN A 38 18.94 -9.58 6.69
N ASN A 39 18.34 -8.40 6.59
CA ASN A 39 17.00 -8.11 7.12
C ASN A 39 16.19 -7.41 6.03
N ALA A 40 15.05 -8.00 5.66
CA ALA A 40 14.14 -7.39 4.72
C ALA A 40 13.22 -6.41 5.46
N LYS A 41 13.28 -5.13 5.10
CA LYS A 41 12.35 -4.10 5.57
C LYS A 41 11.35 -3.76 4.47
N HIS A 42 10.10 -3.55 4.86
CA HIS A 42 9.12 -2.92 3.97
C HIS A 42 9.38 -1.41 3.88
N PHE A 43 8.95 -0.77 2.80
CA PHE A 43 9.15 0.67 2.61
C PHE A 43 8.64 1.51 3.78
N MET A 44 7.45 1.21 4.31
CA MET A 44 6.93 1.89 5.52
C MET A 44 7.84 1.73 6.74
N GLN A 45 8.47 0.57 6.91
CA GLN A 45 9.38 0.35 8.03
C GLN A 45 10.61 1.22 7.91
N VAL A 46 11.17 1.32 6.70
CA VAL A 46 12.30 2.23 6.43
C VAL A 46 11.90 3.67 6.75
N LEU A 47 10.71 4.10 6.32
CA LEU A 47 10.23 5.45 6.56
C LEU A 47 10.02 5.78 8.05
N ILE A 48 9.50 4.84 8.84
CA ILE A 48 9.28 5.08 10.28
C ILE A 48 10.55 4.88 11.10
N GLU A 49 11.23 3.76 10.91
CA GLU A 49 12.34 3.34 11.77
C GLU A 49 13.66 4.03 11.41
N ASP A 50 13.94 4.19 10.11
CA ASP A 50 15.25 4.67 9.64
C ASP A 50 15.22 6.16 9.27
N VAL A 51 14.10 6.66 8.75
CA VAL A 51 13.92 8.08 8.38
C VAL A 51 13.29 8.88 9.54
N GLY A 52 12.16 8.40 10.05
CA GLY A 52 11.37 9.04 11.11
C GLY A 52 10.35 10.06 10.58
N LEU A 53 9.17 10.10 11.22
CA LEU A 53 8.05 10.95 10.82
C LEU A 53 8.40 12.44 10.73
N GLU A 54 9.24 12.96 11.64
CA GLU A 54 9.62 14.37 11.64
C GLU A 54 10.42 14.76 10.39
N LYS A 55 11.31 13.89 9.89
CA LYS A 55 12.02 14.15 8.63
C LYS A 55 11.07 14.12 7.44
N ILE A 56 10.07 13.24 7.47
CA ILE A 56 9.04 13.18 6.43
C ILE A 56 8.25 14.49 6.41
N LYS A 57 7.75 14.96 7.56
CA LYS A 57 7.05 16.25 7.67
C LYS A 57 7.91 17.42 7.17
N ASN A 58 9.19 17.46 7.55
CA ASN A 58 10.12 18.51 7.14
C ASN A 58 10.47 18.48 5.63
N SER A 59 10.23 17.36 4.95
CA SER A 59 10.41 17.24 3.50
C SER A 59 9.19 17.67 2.68
N VAL A 60 8.05 17.92 3.33
CA VAL A 60 6.83 18.37 2.67
C VAL A 60 7.02 19.81 2.20
N VAL A 61 6.92 20.01 0.89
CA VAL A 61 6.97 21.32 0.22
C VAL A 61 5.56 21.85 -0.01
N LYS A 62 4.61 20.94 -0.28
CA LYS A 62 3.21 21.23 -0.58
C LYS A 62 2.31 20.39 0.31
N PRO A 63 1.94 20.87 1.51
CA PRO A 63 1.03 20.15 2.39
C PRO A 63 -0.30 19.86 1.70
N LEU A 64 -0.74 18.60 1.75
CA LEU A 64 -1.96 18.15 1.09
C LEU A 64 -3.23 18.40 1.92
N THR A 65 -3.32 19.57 2.57
CA THR A 65 -4.34 19.91 3.59
C THR A 65 -5.78 19.85 3.08
N MET A 66 -5.97 20.04 1.78
CA MET A 66 -7.28 19.99 1.13
C MET A 66 -7.70 18.57 0.75
N LEU A 67 -6.84 17.56 0.91
CA LEU A 67 -7.10 16.20 0.45
C LEU A 67 -7.52 15.29 1.61
N ARG A 68 -8.70 14.67 1.49
CA ARG A 68 -9.18 13.64 2.41
C ARG A 68 -9.15 12.28 1.73
N VAL A 69 -8.44 11.33 2.33
CA VAL A 69 -8.16 10.03 1.72
C VAL A 69 -8.52 8.90 2.66
N ALA A 70 -8.73 7.70 2.12
CA ALA A 70 -8.77 6.47 2.88
C ALA A 70 -7.47 5.69 2.67
N GLU A 71 -7.14 4.81 3.62
CA GLU A 71 -5.93 3.99 3.56
C GLU A 71 -6.26 2.53 3.18
N HIS A 72 -5.30 1.83 2.59
CA HIS A 72 -5.29 0.38 2.52
C HIS A 72 -3.88 -0.18 2.79
N ASN A 73 -3.67 -0.62 4.02
CA ASN A 73 -2.46 -1.26 4.52
C ASN A 73 -2.11 -2.54 3.74
N GLY A 74 -3.12 -3.37 3.46
CA GLY A 74 -2.93 -4.69 2.89
C GLY A 74 -2.43 -5.73 3.89
N CYS A 75 -2.77 -6.99 3.65
CA CYS A 75 -2.65 -8.04 4.66
C CYS A 75 -1.20 -8.49 4.95
N HIS A 76 -0.32 -8.55 3.94
CA HIS A 76 1.03 -9.14 4.10
C HIS A 76 2.06 -8.25 4.81
N ILE A 77 1.71 -7.01 5.16
CA ILE A 77 2.57 -6.11 5.96
C ILE A 77 2.14 -6.04 7.43
N LEU A 78 1.03 -6.70 7.77
CA LEU A 78 0.51 -6.83 9.13
C LEU A 78 0.53 -8.29 9.60
N ARG A 79 0.17 -9.21 8.69
CA ARG A 79 -0.10 -10.61 9.01
C ARG A 79 0.85 -11.57 8.27
N PRO A 80 1.16 -12.72 8.89
CA PRO A 80 0.96 -13.06 10.30
C PRO A 80 1.96 -12.35 11.21
N LYS A 81 1.50 -12.06 12.44
CA LYS A 81 2.25 -11.30 13.45
C LYS A 81 3.62 -11.92 13.76
N ASP A 82 3.70 -13.25 13.77
CA ASP A 82 4.88 -14.02 14.18
C ASP A 82 6.16 -13.70 13.41
N PHE A 83 6.06 -13.28 12.15
CA PHE A 83 7.25 -12.95 11.33
C PHE A 83 7.21 -11.56 10.71
N ILE A 84 6.08 -10.86 10.76
CA ILE A 84 6.02 -9.47 10.29
C ILE A 84 6.35 -8.49 11.41
N GLY A 85 5.65 -8.61 12.55
CA GLY A 85 5.91 -7.89 13.81
C GLY A 85 6.10 -6.38 13.70
N PHE A 86 5.40 -5.70 12.78
CA PHE A 86 5.65 -4.28 12.48
C PHE A 86 4.61 -3.31 13.04
N ASP A 87 3.33 -3.62 12.85
CA ASP A 87 2.19 -2.80 13.27
C ASP A 87 1.08 -3.73 13.78
N ASP A 88 0.06 -3.19 14.45
CA ASP A 88 -1.05 -3.99 14.96
C ASP A 88 -1.94 -4.48 13.79
N PRO A 89 -2.14 -5.80 13.60
CA PRO A 89 -3.00 -6.30 12.54
C PRO A 89 -4.48 -5.92 12.67
N GLU A 90 -4.94 -5.64 13.88
CA GLU A 90 -6.35 -5.35 14.16
C GLU A 90 -6.63 -3.85 14.27
N ASP A 91 -5.60 -3.05 14.55
CA ASP A 91 -5.69 -1.58 14.60
C ASP A 91 -4.41 -0.88 14.08
N PRO A 92 -4.08 -1.03 12.78
CA PRO A 92 -2.83 -0.53 12.21
C PRO A 92 -2.81 1.00 12.18
N LYS A 93 -1.72 1.61 12.66
CA LYS A 93 -1.60 3.07 12.76
C LYS A 93 -0.55 3.67 11.83
N VAL A 94 0.37 2.87 11.30
CA VAL A 94 1.55 3.41 10.63
C VAL A 94 1.20 4.08 9.31
N LEU A 95 0.39 3.47 8.45
CA LEU A 95 0.05 4.07 7.15
C LEU A 95 -0.74 5.37 7.35
N LYS A 96 -1.67 5.39 8.31
CA LYS A 96 -2.40 6.58 8.70
C LYS A 96 -1.46 7.72 9.12
N ALA A 97 -0.52 7.46 10.03
CA ALA A 97 0.45 8.46 10.47
C ALA A 97 1.35 8.96 9.33
N LEU A 98 1.73 8.07 8.40
CA LEU A 98 2.51 8.41 7.21
C LEU A 98 1.75 9.28 6.22
N ILE A 99 0.44 9.05 6.05
CA ILE A 99 -0.46 9.89 5.25
C ILE A 99 -0.62 11.25 5.91
N GLU A 100 -0.92 11.30 7.20
CA GLU A 100 -1.10 12.56 7.95
C GLU A 100 0.18 13.42 7.95
N ALA A 101 1.36 12.81 7.92
CA ALA A 101 2.64 13.51 7.78
C ALA A 101 2.78 14.28 6.45
N THR A 102 1.98 13.96 5.42
CA THR A 102 1.92 14.70 4.15
C THR A 102 1.01 15.94 4.22
N GLY A 103 0.27 16.11 5.31
CA GLY A 103 -0.78 17.11 5.47
C GLY A 103 -2.17 16.65 5.02
N ALA A 104 -2.30 15.51 4.35
CA ALA A 104 -3.59 14.94 4.00
C ALA A 104 -4.35 14.44 5.25
N THR A 105 -5.68 14.47 5.19
CA THR A 105 -6.53 13.88 6.24
C THR A 105 -6.82 12.42 5.89
N CYS A 106 -6.45 11.49 6.76
CA CYS A 106 -6.78 10.08 6.61
C CYS A 106 -8.10 9.77 7.34
N LEU A 107 -9.14 9.45 6.59
CA LEU A 107 -10.48 9.15 7.09
C LEU A 107 -10.56 7.72 7.60
N ASP A 108 -11.23 7.55 8.74
CA ASP A 108 -11.60 6.24 9.26
C ASP A 108 -12.83 5.72 8.51
N TYR A 109 -12.90 4.41 8.27
CA TYR A 109 -14.01 3.78 7.55
C TYR A 109 -14.25 2.34 8.03
N MET A 110 -15.38 1.75 7.64
CA MET A 110 -15.71 0.39 8.05
C MET A 110 -14.81 -0.64 7.35
N ASP A 111 -14.34 -1.65 8.09
CA ASP A 111 -13.56 -2.78 7.58
C ASP A 111 -12.17 -2.41 7.01
N GLU A 112 -11.45 -1.47 7.65
CA GLU A 112 -10.11 -1.03 7.22
C GLU A 112 -9.12 -2.18 7.04
N THR A 113 -9.16 -3.17 7.94
CA THR A 113 -8.22 -4.30 7.97
C THR A 113 -8.59 -5.45 7.01
N GLU A 114 -9.73 -5.37 6.33
CA GLU A 114 -10.20 -6.41 5.40
C GLU A 114 -9.36 -6.53 4.12
N CYS A 115 -9.39 -7.72 3.53
CA CYS A 115 -8.59 -8.05 2.35
C CYS A 115 -9.12 -7.36 1.07
N CYS A 116 -8.21 -7.00 0.15
CA CYS A 116 -8.60 -6.52 -1.19
C CYS A 116 -9.08 -7.61 -2.15
N GLY A 117 -8.91 -8.90 -1.81
CA GLY A 117 -9.30 -10.02 -2.66
C GLY A 117 -8.32 -10.37 -3.79
N ALA A 118 -7.32 -9.53 -4.06
CA ALA A 118 -6.39 -9.69 -5.19
C ALA A 118 -5.77 -11.11 -5.34
N PRO A 119 -5.29 -11.79 -4.28
CA PRO A 119 -4.70 -13.13 -4.41
C PRO A 119 -5.68 -14.19 -4.93
N SER A 120 -6.98 -13.97 -4.73
CA SER A 120 -8.03 -14.92 -5.11
C SER A 120 -8.52 -14.73 -6.54
N VAL A 121 -8.09 -13.68 -7.26
CA VAL A 121 -8.55 -13.38 -8.63
C VAL A 121 -8.30 -14.55 -9.58
N GLY A 122 -7.16 -15.23 -9.45
CA GLY A 122 -6.81 -16.38 -10.30
C GLY A 122 -7.61 -17.65 -10.00
N VAL A 123 -8.34 -17.69 -8.89
CA VAL A 123 -9.16 -18.85 -8.45
C VAL A 123 -10.64 -18.56 -8.66
N ASN A 124 -11.11 -17.41 -8.18
CA ASN A 124 -12.48 -16.95 -8.34
C ASN A 124 -12.49 -15.41 -8.36
N ASP A 125 -12.54 -14.88 -9.57
CA ASP A 125 -12.55 -13.44 -9.82
C ASP A 125 -13.80 -12.76 -9.24
N LYS A 126 -14.98 -13.37 -9.30
CA LYS A 126 -16.21 -12.81 -8.76
C LYS A 126 -16.12 -12.56 -7.25
N ILE A 127 -15.57 -13.52 -6.50
CA ILE A 127 -15.35 -13.34 -5.05
C ILE A 127 -14.31 -12.24 -4.80
N ALA A 128 -13.21 -12.25 -5.53
CA ALA A 128 -12.16 -11.23 -5.38
C ALA A 128 -12.71 -9.81 -5.64
N LEU A 129 -13.48 -9.64 -6.70
CA LEU A 129 -14.10 -8.36 -7.06
C LEU A 129 -15.16 -7.92 -6.06
N GLN A 130 -15.94 -8.86 -5.50
CA GLN A 130 -16.90 -8.57 -4.44
C GLN A 130 -16.20 -8.01 -3.19
N LEU A 131 -15.08 -8.59 -2.77
CA LEU A 131 -14.32 -8.09 -1.61
C LEU A 131 -13.78 -6.67 -1.85
N ALA A 132 -13.24 -6.41 -3.04
CA ALA A 132 -12.79 -5.07 -3.41
C ALA A 132 -13.95 -4.07 -3.46
N ARG A 133 -15.10 -4.48 -4.02
CA ARG A 133 -16.34 -3.70 -4.08
C ARG A 133 -16.83 -3.27 -2.69
N ASP A 134 -16.90 -4.22 -1.75
CA ASP A 134 -17.40 -3.94 -0.40
C ASP A 134 -16.51 -2.89 0.29
N LYS A 135 -15.19 -2.99 0.12
CA LYS A 135 -14.26 -1.96 0.60
C LYS A 135 -14.45 -0.61 -0.10
N LEU A 136 -14.60 -0.57 -1.44
CA LEU A 136 -14.87 0.66 -2.18
C LEU A 136 -16.18 1.32 -1.74
N ASN A 137 -17.21 0.54 -1.41
CA ASN A 137 -18.47 1.05 -0.86
C ASN A 137 -18.26 1.75 0.50
N HIS A 138 -17.47 1.16 1.39
CA HIS A 138 -17.18 1.78 2.71
C HIS A 138 -16.34 3.05 2.58
N ILE A 139 -15.35 3.05 1.69
CA ILE A 139 -14.53 4.22 1.37
C ILE A 139 -15.39 5.35 0.78
N LYS A 140 -16.28 5.01 -0.15
CA LYS A 140 -17.23 5.97 -0.73
C LYS A 140 -18.18 6.55 0.31
N ALA A 141 -18.64 5.74 1.27
CA ALA A 141 -19.57 6.18 2.32
C ALA A 141 -18.98 7.28 3.23
N VAL A 142 -17.65 7.34 3.36
CA VAL A 142 -16.96 8.40 4.11
C VAL A 142 -16.49 9.56 3.22
N CYS A 143 -16.86 9.56 1.94
CA CYS A 143 -16.52 10.60 0.97
C CYS A 143 -15.01 10.82 0.79
N ALA A 144 -14.21 9.75 0.85
CA ALA A 144 -12.79 9.82 0.54
C ALA A 144 -12.57 10.20 -0.93
N GLU A 145 -11.58 11.07 -1.17
CA GLU A 145 -11.26 11.61 -2.51
C GLU A 145 -10.20 10.77 -3.23
N ALA A 146 -9.52 9.89 -2.50
CA ALA A 146 -8.62 8.87 -3.03
C ALA A 146 -8.43 7.72 -2.03
N LEU A 147 -7.96 6.58 -2.54
CA LEU A 147 -7.49 5.44 -1.77
C LEU A 147 -5.96 5.35 -1.83
N ILE A 148 -5.30 5.30 -0.66
CA ILE A 148 -3.86 5.21 -0.56
C ILE A 148 -3.44 3.77 -0.26
N THR A 149 -2.70 3.16 -1.17
CA THR A 149 -2.22 1.78 -1.04
C THR A 149 -0.73 1.74 -0.77
N ILE A 150 -0.27 0.67 -0.11
CA ILE A 150 1.17 0.39 0.06
C ILE A 150 1.59 -0.98 -0.50
N CYS A 151 0.73 -1.59 -1.32
CA CYS A 151 1.03 -2.82 -2.02
C CYS A 151 0.65 -2.67 -3.50
N PRO A 152 1.59 -2.87 -4.46
CA PRO A 152 1.28 -2.76 -5.88
C PRO A 152 0.16 -3.72 -6.34
N PHE A 153 0.06 -4.89 -5.72
CA PHE A 153 -1.00 -5.85 -6.05
C PHE A 153 -2.38 -5.39 -5.57
N CYS A 154 -2.44 -4.70 -4.43
CA CYS A 154 -3.67 -4.06 -3.96
C CYS A 154 -4.02 -2.84 -4.82
N HIS A 155 -3.01 -2.06 -5.22
CA HIS A 155 -3.17 -0.94 -6.16
C HIS A 155 -3.84 -1.39 -7.46
N ILE A 156 -3.31 -2.43 -8.12
CA ILE A 156 -3.92 -3.00 -9.33
C ILE A 156 -5.35 -3.49 -9.07
N MET A 157 -5.60 -4.09 -7.91
CA MET A 157 -6.92 -4.60 -7.58
C MET A 157 -7.97 -3.49 -7.49
N TYR A 158 -7.63 -2.34 -6.91
CA TYR A 158 -8.54 -1.21 -6.87
C TYR A 158 -8.52 -0.44 -8.19
N ASP A 159 -7.38 0.09 -8.62
CA ASP A 159 -7.28 0.97 -9.79
C ASP A 159 -7.75 0.29 -11.09
N THR A 160 -7.16 -0.86 -11.43
CA THR A 160 -7.45 -1.52 -12.70
C THR A 160 -8.80 -2.24 -12.71
N ASN A 161 -9.24 -2.78 -11.57
CA ASN A 161 -10.52 -3.50 -11.53
C ASN A 161 -11.70 -2.63 -11.09
N GLU A 162 -11.54 -1.37 -10.69
CA GLU A 162 -12.68 -0.49 -10.36
C GLU A 162 -13.70 -0.46 -11.49
N LEU A 163 -13.28 -0.18 -12.73
CA LEU A 163 -14.16 -0.20 -13.92
C LEU A 163 -14.85 -1.56 -14.13
N ARG A 164 -14.16 -2.65 -13.79
CA ARG A 164 -14.69 -4.01 -13.90
C ARG A 164 -15.73 -4.27 -12.81
N ILE A 165 -15.50 -3.81 -11.60
CA ILE A 165 -16.43 -3.86 -10.46
C ILE A 165 -17.66 -3.04 -10.80
N GLU A 166 -17.50 -1.78 -11.22
CA GLU A 166 -18.57 -0.89 -11.63
C GLU A 166 -19.48 -1.53 -12.68
N LYS A 167 -18.90 -2.10 -13.74
CA LYS A 167 -19.65 -2.81 -14.78
C LYS A 167 -20.37 -4.06 -14.26
N MET A 168 -19.73 -4.83 -13.38
CA MET A 168 -20.27 -6.09 -12.86
C MET A 168 -21.43 -5.87 -11.89
N PHE A 169 -21.36 -4.82 -11.07
CA PHE A 169 -22.31 -4.56 -9.99
C PHE A 169 -23.24 -3.37 -10.27
N ASN A 170 -23.08 -2.72 -11.43
CA ASN A 170 -23.84 -1.54 -11.85
C ASN A 170 -23.72 -0.39 -10.82
N GLU A 171 -22.48 -0.09 -10.47
CA GLU A 171 -22.08 0.92 -9.49
C GLU A 171 -21.10 1.92 -10.11
N THR A 172 -20.80 3.00 -9.39
CA THR A 172 -19.81 4.00 -9.80
C THR A 172 -19.11 4.55 -8.57
N TYR A 173 -17.79 4.59 -8.58
CA TYR A 173 -16.96 5.04 -7.47
C TYR A 173 -16.21 6.31 -7.84
N CYS A 174 -15.47 6.26 -8.96
CA CYS A 174 -14.54 7.31 -9.37
C CYS A 174 -13.59 7.70 -8.23
N ILE A 175 -12.96 6.71 -7.58
CA ILE A 175 -12.03 6.90 -6.47
C ILE A 175 -10.61 6.64 -6.96
N PRO A 176 -9.81 7.69 -7.26
CA PRO A 176 -8.42 7.54 -7.62
C PRO A 176 -7.64 6.71 -6.59
N VAL A 177 -6.80 5.81 -7.08
CA VAL A 177 -5.95 4.98 -6.22
C VAL A 177 -4.51 5.44 -6.38
N LEU A 178 -3.91 5.91 -5.29
CA LEU A 178 -2.51 6.31 -5.26
C LEU A 178 -1.72 5.26 -4.49
N HIS A 179 -0.53 4.94 -4.97
CA HIS A 179 0.46 4.28 -4.14
C HIS A 179 1.08 5.32 -3.19
N TYR A 180 1.32 5.00 -1.93
CA TYR A 180 1.82 5.97 -0.95
C TYR A 180 3.07 6.76 -1.41
N PRO A 181 4.07 6.18 -2.12
CA PRO A 181 5.16 6.97 -2.70
C PRO A 181 4.69 8.09 -3.64
N GLN A 182 3.58 7.91 -4.36
CA GLN A 182 3.00 8.97 -5.20
C GLN A 182 2.40 10.08 -4.34
N LEU A 183 1.66 9.74 -3.27
CA LEU A 183 1.14 10.73 -2.33
C LEU A 183 2.29 11.53 -1.68
N LEU A 184 3.31 10.82 -1.21
CA LEU A 184 4.49 11.43 -0.60
C LEU A 184 5.24 12.33 -1.59
N GLY A 185 5.43 11.87 -2.82
CA GLY A 185 6.07 12.65 -3.89
C GLY A 185 5.32 13.93 -4.22
N LEU A 186 3.98 13.87 -4.29
CA LEU A 186 3.14 15.07 -4.46
C LEU A 186 3.38 16.08 -3.33
N ALA A 187 3.39 15.60 -2.08
CA ALA A 187 3.63 16.43 -0.91
C ALA A 187 5.06 17.03 -0.87
N MET A 188 6.05 16.31 -1.40
CA MET A 188 7.43 16.79 -1.60
C MET A 188 7.57 17.73 -2.81
N GLY A 189 6.49 18.00 -3.54
CA GLY A 189 6.47 18.96 -4.65
C GLY A 189 6.83 18.37 -6.02
N MET A 190 6.92 17.06 -6.17
CA MET A 190 7.07 16.40 -7.48
C MET A 190 5.85 16.68 -8.35
N LYS A 191 6.06 16.79 -9.67
CA LYS A 191 4.97 17.02 -10.61
C LYS A 191 4.15 15.74 -10.82
N PRO A 192 2.84 15.84 -11.09
CA PRO A 192 1.99 14.69 -11.40
C PRO A 192 2.55 13.75 -12.50
N ASP A 193 3.19 14.32 -13.52
CA ASP A 193 3.78 13.56 -14.62
C ASP A 193 4.99 12.73 -14.19
N GLU A 194 5.81 13.23 -13.27
CA GLU A 194 6.96 12.48 -12.70
C GLU A 194 6.50 11.29 -11.86
N LEU A 195 5.26 11.34 -11.36
CA LEU A 195 4.61 10.31 -10.58
C LEU A 195 3.70 9.40 -11.42
N ALA A 196 3.65 9.64 -12.73
CA ALA A 196 2.80 8.93 -13.69
C ALA A 196 1.31 8.89 -13.29
N LEU A 197 0.79 9.97 -12.69
CA LEU A 197 -0.62 10.01 -12.26
C LEU A 197 -1.62 9.97 -13.43
N GLY A 198 -1.19 10.37 -14.63
CA GLY A 198 -1.97 10.24 -15.86
C GLY A 198 -2.06 8.82 -16.42
N GLU A 199 -1.26 7.87 -15.90
CA GLU A 199 -1.27 6.46 -16.31
C GLU A 199 -2.17 5.58 -15.41
N LEU A 200 -2.70 6.15 -14.32
CA LEU A 200 -3.67 5.50 -13.45
C LEU A 200 -4.98 5.24 -14.22
N ARG A 201 -5.67 4.15 -13.90
CA ARG A 201 -6.87 3.72 -14.63
C ARG A 201 -8.10 4.53 -14.25
N VAL A 202 -8.16 5.00 -13.02
CA VAL A 202 -9.21 5.93 -12.56
C VAL A 202 -8.73 7.37 -12.74
N ASP A 203 -9.57 8.22 -13.33
CA ASP A 203 -9.21 9.61 -13.65
C ASP A 203 -8.78 10.41 -12.41
N THR A 204 -7.56 10.95 -12.46
CA THR A 204 -6.96 11.73 -11.37
C THR A 204 -7.04 13.25 -11.59
N SER A 205 -7.65 13.70 -12.69
CA SER A 205 -7.69 15.12 -13.07
C SER A 205 -8.24 16.03 -11.97
N LYS A 206 -9.32 15.60 -11.29
CA LYS A 206 -9.90 16.35 -10.16
C LYS A 206 -8.93 16.47 -8.99
N LEU A 207 -8.28 15.37 -8.61
CA LEU A 207 -7.30 15.35 -7.52
C LEU A 207 -6.09 16.22 -7.85
N ILE A 208 -5.56 16.10 -9.08
CA ILE A 208 -4.41 16.90 -9.54
C ILE A 208 -4.75 18.39 -9.49
N LYS A 209 -5.92 18.77 -9.98
CA LYS A 209 -6.39 20.16 -9.96
C LYS A 209 -6.45 20.71 -8.53
N GLN A 210 -7.05 19.95 -7.61
CA GLN A 210 -7.17 20.32 -6.20
C GLN A 210 -5.81 20.50 -5.51
N VAL A 211 -4.85 19.60 -5.77
CA VAL A 211 -3.50 19.66 -5.17
C VAL A 211 -2.64 20.75 -5.82
N CYS A 212 -2.81 21.04 -7.11
CA CYS A 212 -2.01 22.04 -7.81
C CYS A 212 -2.52 23.48 -7.65
N GLU A 213 -3.84 23.67 -7.57
CA GLU A 213 -4.47 24.99 -7.46
C GLU A 213 -4.70 25.43 -6.00
N GLY A 214 -4.77 24.48 -5.04
CA GLY A 214 -5.04 24.76 -3.63
C GLY A 214 -3.84 25.26 -2.80
N GLY A 215 -2.72 25.62 -3.45
CA GLY A 215 -1.46 26.01 -2.81
C GLY A 215 -1.17 27.51 -2.71
N THR A 216 -2.20 28.37 -2.76
CA THR A 216 -2.08 29.84 -2.58
C THR A 216 -2.55 30.30 -1.22
#